data_AF-A0A645ETU7-F1
#
_entry.id   AF-A0A645ETU7-F1
#
_cell.length_a   1.000
_cell.length_b   1.000
_cell.length_c   1.000
_cell.angle_alpha   90.00
_cell.angle_beta   90.00
_cell.angle_gamma   90.00
#
_symmetry.space_group_name_H-M   'P 1'
#
loop_
_entity.id
_entity.type
_entity.pdbx_description
1 polymer ?
#
loop_
_entity_poly.entity_id
_entity_poly.type
_entity_poly.pdbx_seq_one_letter_code
_entity_poly.pdbx_strand_id
1 'polypeptide(L)'
;MVCEDTSHQAIFYTKGEQGERRFEINEAECVGCNLCVSICPVPDTISMRTLAVGEVDARTGIKVTGEYGNWTTHPNNPQCLTTAEA
;
A
#
# COMPACT_ATOMS: atom_id res chain seq x y z
N MET A 1 -3.90 -9.90 -8.39
CA MET A 1 -3.51 -9.80 -6.96
C MET A 1 -4.41 -8.74 -6.33
N VAL A 2 -4.84 -8.83 -5.07
CA VAL A 2 -5.93 -7.95 -4.56
C VAL A 2 -5.73 -6.45 -4.81
N CYS A 3 -4.50 -5.94 -4.66
CA CYS A 3 -4.23 -4.53 -4.93
C CYS A 3 -4.45 -4.14 -6.40
N GLU A 4 -4.17 -5.05 -7.35
CA GLU A 4 -4.26 -4.89 -8.81
C GLU A 4 -5.70 -4.97 -9.34
N ASP A 5 -6.58 -5.71 -8.64
CA ASP A 5 -7.91 -6.04 -9.15
C ASP A 5 -9.04 -5.32 -8.39
N THR A 6 -8.86 -4.99 -7.11
CA THR A 6 -9.99 -4.55 -6.24
C THR A 6 -9.64 -3.52 -5.18
N SER A 7 -8.46 -2.91 -5.19
CA SER A 7 -8.09 -1.91 -4.17
C SER A 7 -7.41 -0.66 -4.76
N HIS A 8 -6.11 -0.47 -4.52
CA HIS A 8 -5.44 0.82 -4.71
C HIS A 8 -4.45 0.82 -5.89
N GLN A 9 -4.40 -0.25 -6.67
CA GLN A 9 -3.65 -0.37 -7.92
C GLN A 9 -2.14 -0.12 -7.79
N ALA A 10 -1.58 -0.38 -6.61
CA ALA A 10 -0.17 -0.18 -6.27
C ALA A 10 0.67 -1.45 -6.42
N ILE A 11 0.19 -2.48 -7.11
CA ILE A 11 0.97 -3.69 -7.40
C ILE A 11 0.90 -3.97 -8.88
N PHE A 12 2.07 -4.07 -9.51
CA PHE A 12 2.21 -4.41 -10.91
C PHE A 12 2.75 -5.82 -11.07
N TYR A 13 2.66 -6.33 -12.29
CA TYR A 13 3.31 -7.58 -12.63
C TYR A 13 4.09 -7.47 -13.94
N THR A 14 5.18 -8.22 -14.00
CA THR A 14 5.91 -8.49 -15.24
C THR A 14 5.76 -9.96 -15.61
N LYS A 15 5.92 -10.28 -16.89
CA LYS A 15 5.97 -11.65 -17.38
C LYS A 15 7.43 -12.08 -17.49
N GLY A 16 7.77 -13.20 -16.88
CA GLY A 16 9.06 -13.85 -17.07
C GLY A 16 9.13 -14.61 -18.39
N GLU A 17 10.29 -15.17 -18.69
CA GLU A 17 10.60 -15.85 -19.96
C GLU A 17 9.70 -17.07 -20.20
N GLN A 18 9.22 -17.72 -19.14
CA GLN A 18 8.37 -18.91 -19.21
C GLN A 18 6.88 -18.57 -19.02
N GLY A 19 6.53 -17.28 -19.05
CA GLY A 19 5.16 -16.80 -18.89
C GLY A 19 4.71 -16.68 -17.43
N GLU A 20 5.58 -16.91 -16.45
CA GLU A 20 5.25 -16.71 -15.04
C GLU A 20 5.06 -15.22 -14.73
N ARG A 21 4.15 -14.90 -13.80
CA ARG A 21 3.92 -13.53 -13.34
C ARG A 21 4.81 -13.26 -12.13
N ARG A 22 5.62 -12.20 -12.19
CA ARG A 22 6.34 -11.64 -11.04
C ARG A 22 5.62 -10.39 -10.60
N PHE A 23 5.25 -10.34 -9.32
CA PHE A 23 4.51 -9.20 -8.75
C PHE A 23 5.44 -8.31 -7.94
N GLU A 24 5.28 -7.00 -8.09
CA GLU A 24 6.08 -6.00 -7.38
C GLU A 24 5.17 -4.92 -6.80
N ILE A 25 5.39 -4.58 -5.53
CA ILE A 25 4.69 -3.49 -4.87
C ILE A 25 5.35 -2.19 -5.29
N ASN A 26 4.59 -1.28 -5.89
CA ASN A 26 5.01 0.10 -6.04
C ASN A 26 4.84 0.80 -4.68
N GLU A 27 5.94 0.86 -3.91
CA GLU A 27 5.92 1.45 -2.58
C GLU A 27 5.44 2.90 -2.58
N ALA A 28 5.76 3.68 -3.62
CA ALA A 28 5.37 5.08 -3.73
C ALA A 28 3.84 5.26 -3.78
N GLU A 29 3.11 4.33 -4.39
CA GLU A 29 1.65 4.39 -4.52
C GLU A 29 0.92 3.57 -3.44
N CYS A 30 1.65 2.80 -2.63
CA CYS A 30 1.07 1.92 -1.62
C CYS A 30 0.44 2.70 -0.47
N VAL A 31 -0.84 2.46 -0.15
CA VAL A 31 -1.51 3.14 0.97
C VAL A 31 -1.37 2.43 2.32
N GLY A 32 -0.75 1.24 2.35
CA GLY A 32 -0.58 0.47 3.59
C GLY A 32 -1.90 -0.08 4.16
N CYS A 33 -2.77 -0.63 3.30
CA CYS A 33 -4.04 -1.24 3.72
C CYS A 33 -3.93 -2.68 4.29
N ASN A 34 -2.74 -3.28 4.24
CA ASN A 34 -2.43 -4.64 4.71
C ASN A 34 -3.16 -5.79 3.99
N LEU A 35 -3.95 -5.53 2.96
CA LEU A 35 -4.75 -6.57 2.32
C LEU A 35 -3.91 -7.56 1.51
N CYS A 36 -2.85 -7.09 0.84
CA CYS A 36 -1.95 -7.96 0.07
C CYS A 36 -1.16 -8.96 0.95
N VAL A 37 -0.69 -8.52 2.12
CA VAL A 37 0.03 -9.41 3.05
C VAL A 37 -0.90 -10.47 3.66
N SER A 38 -2.16 -10.11 3.92
CA SER A 38 -3.16 -11.02 4.51
C SER A 38 -3.57 -12.16 3.57
N ILE A 39 -3.59 -11.90 2.26
CA ILE A 39 -4.09 -12.85 1.25
C ILE A 39 -2.98 -13.55 0.46
N CYS A 40 -1.71 -13.17 0.67
CA CYS A 40 -0.61 -13.76 -0.07
C CYS A 40 -0.57 -15.28 0.20
N PRO A 41 -0.64 -16.14 -0.84
CA PRO A 41 -0.66 -17.58 -0.64
C PRO A 41 0.70 -18.14 -0.21
N VAL A 42 1.76 -17.34 -0.34
CA VAL A 42 3.12 -17.70 0.05
C VAL A 42 3.46 -16.95 1.34
N PRO A 43 3.72 -17.66 2.45
CA PRO A 43 4.14 -17.04 3.70
C PRO A 43 5.39 -16.17 3.53
N ASP A 44 5.49 -15.12 4.35
CA ASP A 44 6.69 -14.25 4.46
C ASP A 44 7.18 -13.62 3.14
N THR A 45 6.35 -13.60 2.10
CA THR A 45 6.69 -13.00 0.81
C THR A 45 6.54 -11.49 0.82
N ILE A 46 5.58 -10.98 1.60
CA ILE A 46 5.34 -9.55 1.79
C ILE A 46 5.41 -9.26 3.28
N SER A 47 6.11 -8.20 3.65
CA SER A 47 6.20 -7.73 5.04
C SER A 47 5.72 -6.28 5.14
N MET A 48 5.24 -5.91 6.32
CA MET A 48 4.84 -4.55 6.65
C MET A 48 5.69 -4.06 7.81
N ARG A 49 6.13 -2.81 7.75
CA ARG A 49 6.82 -2.13 8.85
C ARG A 49 5.99 -0.96 9.35
N THR A 50 5.88 -0.83 10.67
CA THR A 50 5.33 0.38 11.30
C THR A 50 6.36 1.50 11.24
N LEU A 51 5.93 2.68 10.80
CA LEU A 51 6.74 3.89 10.83
C LEU A 51 6.69 4.52 12.24
N ALA A 52 7.82 4.98 12.74
CA ALA A 52 7.88 5.62 14.06
C ALA A 52 7.32 7.05 14.03
N VAL A 53 6.85 7.55 15.18
CA VAL A 53 6.44 8.96 15.31
C VAL A 53 7.62 9.88 14.98
N GLY A 54 7.38 10.87 14.12
CA GLY A 54 8.40 11.79 13.60
C GLY A 54 9.19 11.27 12.40
N GLU A 55 9.07 9.98 12.06
CA GLU A 55 9.60 9.42 10.80
C GLU A 55 8.85 10.01 9.61
N VAL A 56 9.53 10.21 8.49
CA VAL A 56 8.91 10.66 7.23
C VAL A 56 8.41 9.44 6.49
N ASP A 57 7.12 9.45 6.16
CA ASP A 57 6.55 8.48 5.24
C ASP A 57 7.04 8.79 3.82
N ALA A 58 7.94 7.96 3.29
CA ALA A 58 8.54 8.14 1.96
C ALA A 58 7.50 8.20 0.82
N ARG A 59 6.29 7.69 1.05
CA ARG A 59 5.20 7.60 0.08
C ARG A 59 4.46 8.92 -0.09
N THR A 60 4.49 9.76 0.95
CA THR A 60 3.74 11.03 1.00
C THR A 60 4.62 12.25 1.30
N GLY A 61 5.83 12.03 1.82
CA GLY A 61 6.71 13.08 2.34
C GLY A 61 6.25 13.67 3.68
N ILE A 62 5.20 13.13 4.30
CA ILE A 62 4.60 13.65 5.53
C ILE A 62 5.20 12.96 6.75
N LYS A 63 5.42 13.70 7.84
CA LYS A 63 5.87 13.11 9.12
C LYS A 63 4.72 12.39 9.82
N VAL A 64 5.02 11.21 10.36
CA VAL A 64 4.07 10.45 11.19
C VAL A 64 3.82 11.19 12.50
N THR A 65 2.55 11.53 12.77
CA THR A 65 2.15 12.34 13.93
C THR A 65 1.94 11.52 15.20
N GLY A 66 1.73 10.21 15.08
CA GLY A 66 1.32 9.33 16.17
C GLY A 66 -0.18 9.35 16.48
N GLU A 67 -0.93 10.20 15.79
CA GLU A 67 -2.39 10.14 15.79
C GLU A 67 -2.87 8.89 15.03
N TYR A 68 -4.08 8.43 15.35
CA TYR A 68 -4.67 7.31 14.64
C TYR A 68 -4.89 7.68 13.16
N GLY A 69 -4.42 6.81 12.28
CA GLY A 69 -4.64 6.89 10.85
C GLY A 69 -4.75 5.50 10.25
N ASN A 70 -5.44 5.40 9.12
CA ASN A 70 -5.51 4.17 8.34
C ASN A 70 -5.60 4.49 6.84
N TRP A 71 -5.70 3.47 6.00
CA TRP A 71 -5.69 3.62 4.55
C TRP A 71 -6.82 4.53 4.01
N THR A 72 -7.95 4.70 4.70
CA THR A 72 -9.07 5.56 4.26
C THR A 72 -8.75 7.05 4.31
N THR A 73 -7.72 7.45 5.05
CA THR A 73 -7.25 8.84 5.14
C THR A 73 -5.87 9.03 4.51
N HIS A 74 -5.31 7.99 3.88
CA HIS A 74 -3.99 8.05 3.27
C HIS A 74 -4.01 8.95 2.02
N PRO A 75 -3.07 9.89 1.85
CA PRO A 75 -3.04 10.81 0.70
C PRO A 75 -3.06 10.11 -0.67
N ASN A 76 -2.36 8.98 -0.79
CA ASN A 76 -2.30 8.21 -2.05
C ASN A 76 -3.54 7.33 -2.28
N ASN A 77 -4.53 7.33 -1.37
CA ASN A 77 -5.79 6.64 -1.60
C ASN A 77 -6.70 7.50 -2.48
N PRO A 78 -7.07 7.08 -3.71
CA PRO A 78 -7.98 7.85 -4.56
C PRO A 78 -9.37 8.05 -3.96
N GLN A 79 -9.76 7.19 -3.00
CA GLN A 79 -11.02 7.25 -2.26
C GLN A 79 -10.83 7.87 -0.86
N CYS A 80 -9.72 8.58 -0.63
CA CYS A 80 -9.44 9.21 0.64
C CYS A 80 -10.60 10.12 1.07
N LEU A 81 -11.02 9.99 2.33
CA LEU A 81 -11.97 10.91 2.95
C LEU A 81 -11.28 12.26 3.13
N THR A 82 -11.38 13.14 2.14
CA THR A 82 -11.04 14.54 2.34
C THR A 82 -12.16 15.18 3.17
N THR A 83 -11.80 16.08 4.09
CA THR A 83 -12.74 16.86 4.91
C THR A 83 -13.62 17.84 4.11
N ALA A 84 -13.75 17.67 2.79
CA ALA A 84 -14.49 18.57 1.91
C ALA A 84 -15.97 18.19 1.70
N GLU A 85 -16.41 16.97 2.05
CA GLU A 85 -17.81 16.56 1.83
C GLU A 85 -18.33 15.67 2.96
N ALA A 86 -18.62 16.28 4.12
CA ALA A 86 -19.45 15.71 5.19
C ALA A 86 -20.72 16.56 5.40
#